data_AF-A0A1I0G799-F1
#
_entry.id   AF-A0A1I0G799-F1
#
_cell.length_a   1.000
_cell.length_b   1.000
_cell.length_c   1.000
_cell.angle_alpha   90.00
_cell.angle_beta   90.00
_cell.angle_gamma   90.00
#
_symmetry.space_group_name_H-M   'P 1'
#
loop_
_entity.id
_entity.type
_entity.pdbx_description
1 polymer ?
#
loop_
_entity_poly.entity_id
_entity_poly.type
_entity_poly.pdbx_seq_one_letter_code
_entity_poly.pdbx_strand_id
1 'polypeptide(L)'
;MSEQTHRQRISVDHPGTGRVNQPGREEAVVRADSHPVAHERPEEWGWHGETGRWGRIGAVIVTLFMLSYLIGNHEGRVEDLWVVGTAAVMVLILVLDWRRRRNAWRAK
;
A
#
# COMPACT_ATOMS: atom_id res chain seq x y z
N MET A 1 17.63 -2.47 -51.35
CA MET A 1 16.99 -2.81 -50.07
C MET A 1 18.05 -2.56 -48.99
N SER A 2 17.91 -1.49 -48.20
CA SER A 2 18.99 -0.99 -47.32
C SER A 2 19.08 -1.80 -46.02
N GLU A 3 20.30 -1.93 -45.46
CA GLU A 3 20.58 -2.67 -44.21
C GLU A 3 19.65 -2.31 -43.04
N GLN A 4 19.20 -1.06 -42.97
CA GLN A 4 18.28 -0.59 -41.93
C GLN A 4 16.94 -1.34 -41.95
N THR A 5 16.41 -1.67 -43.13
CA THR A 5 15.16 -2.42 -43.26
C THR A 5 15.31 -3.87 -42.78
N HIS A 6 16.51 -4.45 -42.91
CA HIS A 6 16.80 -5.80 -42.46
C HIS A 6 16.91 -5.88 -40.92
N ARG A 7 17.55 -4.89 -40.29
CA ARG A 7 17.65 -4.81 -38.82
C ARG A 7 16.29 -4.57 -38.15
N GLN A 8 15.42 -3.75 -38.76
CA GLN A 8 14.06 -3.53 -38.26
C GLN A 8 13.20 -4.80 -38.26
N ARG A 9 13.32 -5.67 -39.28
CA ARG A 9 12.54 -6.93 -39.30
C ARG A 9 13.02 -7.92 -38.24
N ILE A 10 14.34 -8.02 -38.03
CA ILE A 10 14.92 -8.90 -37.00
C ILE A 10 14.47 -8.50 -35.59
N SER A 11 14.31 -7.20 -35.31
CA SER A 11 13.83 -6.73 -33.99
C SER A 11 12.34 -6.99 -33.74
N VAL A 12 11.55 -7.23 -34.79
CA VAL A 12 10.10 -7.44 -34.69
C VAL A 12 9.75 -8.93 -34.68
N ASP A 13 10.49 -9.76 -35.41
CA ASP A 13 10.26 -11.19 -35.54
C ASP A 13 11.30 -12.01 -34.74
N HIS A 14 11.34 -11.83 -33.41
CA HIS A 14 12.19 -12.63 -32.53
C HIS A 14 11.35 -13.71 -31.81
N PRO A 15 11.79 -14.98 -31.71
CA PRO A 15 11.06 -16.03 -30.98
C PRO A 15 10.82 -15.75 -29.48
N GLY A 16 11.49 -14.75 -28.90
CA GLY A 16 11.28 -14.31 -27.52
C GLY A 16 10.31 -13.14 -27.38
N THR A 17 9.72 -12.67 -28.49
CA THR A 17 8.79 -11.55 -28.51
C THR A 17 7.46 -11.93 -29.18
N GLY A 18 6.36 -11.51 -28.59
CA GLY A 18 5.01 -11.65 -29.15
C GLY A 18 4.41 -10.28 -29.46
N ARG A 19 3.46 -10.23 -30.40
CA ARG A 19 2.68 -9.02 -30.66
C ARG A 19 1.40 -9.07 -29.84
N VAL A 20 1.12 -8.01 -29.10
CA VAL A 20 -0.05 -7.94 -28.23
C VAL A 20 -0.92 -6.77 -28.66
N ASN A 21 -2.19 -7.06 -28.94
CA ASN A 21 -3.20 -6.04 -29.22
C ASN A 21 -3.61 -5.36 -27.90
N GLN A 22 -3.33 -4.06 -27.79
CA GLN A 22 -3.72 -3.23 -26.64
C GLN A 22 -4.92 -2.35 -27.05
N PRO A 23 -6.06 -2.40 -26.34
CA PRO A 23 -7.22 -1.57 -26.66
C PRO A 23 -6.84 -0.08 -26.63
N GLY A 24 -7.01 0.63 -27.75
CA GLY A 24 -6.73 2.06 -27.84
C GLY A 24 -5.26 2.46 -28.01
N ARG A 25 -4.35 1.52 -28.30
CA ARG A 25 -2.93 1.78 -28.62
C ARG A 25 -2.49 1.00 -29.85
N GLU A 26 -1.47 1.49 -30.57
CA GLU A 26 -0.77 0.72 -31.60
C GLU A 26 -0.21 -0.60 -31.03
N GLU A 27 -0.23 -1.66 -31.85
CA GLU A 27 0.22 -3.01 -31.50
C GLU A 27 1.70 -2.99 -31.06
N ALA A 28 1.95 -3.28 -29.78
CA ALA A 28 3.30 -3.28 -29.23
C ALA A 28 3.96 -4.66 -29.38
N VAL A 29 5.26 -4.68 -29.69
CA VAL A 29 6.11 -5.87 -29.58
C VAL A 29 6.50 -6.01 -28.11
N VAL A 30 6.08 -7.09 -27.48
CA VAL A 30 6.26 -7.35 -26.05
C VAL A 30 7.00 -8.67 -25.87
N ARG A 31 7.57 -8.94 -24.68
CA ARG A 31 8.20 -10.25 -24.44
C ARG A 31 7.15 -11.35 -24.53
N ALA A 32 7.53 -12.54 -25.00
CA ALA A 32 6.61 -13.64 -25.27
C ALA A 32 5.78 -14.09 -24.05
N ASP A 33 6.23 -13.76 -22.84
CA ASP A 33 5.61 -14.05 -21.54
C ASP A 33 4.82 -12.88 -20.94
N SER A 34 4.70 -11.75 -21.64
CA SER A 34 4.01 -10.56 -21.13
C SER A 34 2.56 -10.48 -21.58
N HIS A 35 1.67 -10.09 -20.67
CA HIS A 35 0.25 -9.91 -20.92
C HIS A 35 -0.10 -8.44 -21.17
N PRO A 36 -1.09 -8.14 -22.03
CA PRO A 36 -1.61 -6.78 -22.18
C PRO A 36 -2.14 -6.27 -20.84
N VAL A 37 -1.55 -5.19 -20.32
CA VAL A 37 -2.12 -4.45 -19.19
C VAL A 37 -3.35 -3.70 -19.72
N ALA A 38 -4.53 -4.28 -19.54
CA ALA A 38 -5.80 -3.67 -19.94
C ALA A 38 -6.21 -2.50 -19.02
N HIS A 39 -5.79 -2.57 -17.75
CA HIS A 39 -5.95 -1.51 -16.75
C HIS A 39 -4.88 -1.68 -15.67
N GLU A 40 -4.19 -0.59 -15.33
CA GLU A 40 -3.21 -0.56 -14.23
C GLU A 40 -3.96 -0.58 -12.91
N ARG A 41 -3.63 -1.52 -12.03
CA ARG A 41 -4.24 -1.57 -10.70
C ARG A 41 -3.33 -0.92 -9.66
N PRO A 42 -3.88 -0.13 -8.72
CA PRO A 42 -3.13 0.40 -7.58
C PRO A 42 -2.63 -0.67 -6.59
N GLU A 43 -2.60 -1.95 -6.92
CA GLU A 43 -1.86 -2.95 -6.13
C GLU A 43 -0.60 -3.43 -6.85
N GLU A 44 -0.47 -3.09 -8.14
CA GLU A 44 0.63 -3.53 -9.01
C GLU A 44 1.86 -2.59 -8.90
N TRP A 45 1.66 -1.37 -8.41
CA TRP A 45 2.70 -0.37 -8.17
C TRP A 45 3.34 -0.48 -6.77
N GLY A 46 4.50 -1.11 -6.64
CA GLY A 46 5.39 -0.90 -5.48
C GLY A 46 4.85 -1.33 -4.10
N TRP A 47 4.99 -0.46 -3.09
CA TRP A 47 4.81 -0.81 -1.67
C TRP A 47 3.33 -0.93 -1.27
N HIS A 48 2.91 -2.14 -0.90
CA HIS A 48 1.56 -2.45 -0.37
C HIS A 48 1.59 -3.19 0.98
N GLY A 49 2.73 -3.16 1.66
CA GLY A 49 2.94 -3.92 2.89
C GLY A 49 2.11 -3.38 4.06
N GLU A 50 1.26 -4.21 4.64
CA GLU A 50 0.65 -3.94 5.95
C GLU A 50 1.63 -4.26 7.08
N THR A 51 1.77 -3.37 8.05
CA THR A 51 2.64 -3.56 9.23
C THR A 51 2.14 -4.67 10.17
N GLY A 52 0.90 -5.15 9.98
CA GLY A 52 0.34 -6.32 10.65
C GLY A 52 0.41 -6.27 12.18
N ARG A 53 1.14 -7.21 12.80
CA ARG A 53 1.32 -7.28 14.26
C ARG A 53 2.22 -6.15 14.78
N TRP A 54 3.26 -5.79 14.04
CA TRP A 54 4.22 -4.77 14.46
C TRP A 54 3.60 -3.38 14.51
N GLY A 55 2.72 -3.05 13.56
CA GLY A 55 1.97 -1.79 13.59
C GLY A 55 1.09 -1.65 14.84
N ARG A 56 0.48 -2.76 15.29
CA ARG A 56 -0.32 -2.77 16.52
C ARG A 56 0.51 -2.58 17.78
N ILE A 57 1.67 -3.26 17.86
CA ILE A 57 2.59 -3.08 18.97
C ILE A 57 3.08 -1.63 19.01
N GLY A 58 3.45 -1.08 17.85
CA GLY A 58 3.81 0.33 17.71
C GLY A 58 2.71 1.28 18.20
N ALA A 59 1.45 1.05 17.80
CA ALA A 59 0.33 1.86 18.25
C ALA A 59 0.11 1.81 19.78
N VAL A 60 0.29 0.64 20.41
CA VAL A 60 0.25 0.53 21.88
C VAL A 60 1.40 1.32 22.51
N ILE A 61 2.62 1.16 22.00
CA ILE A 61 3.79 1.89 22.50
C ILE A 61 3.56 3.40 22.40
N VAL A 62 3.15 3.93 21.24
CA VAL A 62 2.88 5.36 21.05
C VAL A 62 1.78 5.85 22.00
N THR A 63 0.77 5.03 22.28
CA THR A 63 -0.28 5.38 23.25
C THR A 63 0.29 5.51 24.68
N LEU A 64 1.17 4.61 25.09
CA LEU A 64 1.83 4.68 26.40
C LEU A 64 2.77 5.89 26.50
N PHE A 65 3.50 6.19 25.42
CA PHE A 65 4.32 7.41 25.33
C PHE A 65 3.45 8.67 25.40
N MET A 66 2.27 8.69 24.78
CA MET A 66 1.37 9.82 24.90
C MET A 66 0.92 10.01 26.36
N LEU A 67 0.59 8.93 27.06
CA LEU A 67 0.21 8.99 28.48
C LEU A 67 1.37 9.37 29.40
N SER A 68 2.63 9.13 29.02
CA SER A 68 3.76 9.56 29.85
C SER A 68 3.89 11.07 29.94
N TYR A 69 3.28 11.84 29.02
CA TYR A 69 3.28 13.30 29.07
C TYR A 69 2.46 13.86 30.24
N LEU A 70 1.66 13.03 30.91
CA LEU A 70 0.99 13.42 32.17
C LEU A 70 1.98 13.57 33.33
N ILE A 71 3.20 13.04 33.20
CA ILE A 71 4.27 13.21 34.19
C ILE A 71 5.14 14.37 33.72
N GLY A 72 4.85 15.58 34.20
CA GLY A 72 5.51 16.78 33.74
C GLY A 72 5.21 17.99 34.61
N ASN A 73 5.60 19.16 34.12
CA ASN A 73 5.43 20.45 34.79
C ASN A 73 4.08 21.13 34.47
N HIS A 74 3.04 20.35 34.12
CA HIS A 74 1.74 20.91 33.77
C HIS A 74 1.09 21.55 34.99
N GLU A 75 1.10 22.88 35.05
CA GLU A 75 0.34 23.64 36.05
C GLU A 75 -1.11 23.84 35.60
N GLY A 76 -1.31 24.01 34.29
CA GLY A 76 -2.62 24.14 33.66
C GLY A 76 -3.19 22.78 33.27
N ARG A 77 -4.35 22.41 33.82
CA ARG A 77 -5.03 21.14 33.49
C ARG A 77 -5.50 21.04 32.03
N VAL A 78 -5.39 22.11 31.24
CA VAL A 78 -5.81 22.12 29.83
C VAL A 78 -4.94 21.17 29.00
N GLU A 79 -3.63 21.12 29.25
CA GLU A 79 -2.72 20.21 28.54
C GLU A 79 -3.08 18.75 28.84
N ASP A 80 -3.36 18.42 30.11
CA ASP A 80 -3.80 17.09 30.52
C ASP A 80 -5.10 16.66 29.81
N LEU A 81 -6.05 17.57 29.62
CA LEU A 81 -7.30 17.27 28.91
C LEU A 81 -7.03 16.87 27.46
N TRP A 82 -6.11 17.54 26.78
CA TRP A 82 -5.73 17.20 25.40
C TRP A 82 -4.94 15.89 25.32
N VAL A 83 -4.01 15.66 26.26
CA VAL A 83 -3.25 14.40 26.34
C VAL A 83 -4.20 13.23 26.57
N VAL A 84 -5.06 13.32 27.59
CA VAL A 84 -6.03 12.26 27.91
C VAL A 84 -7.04 12.07 26.78
N GLY A 85 -7.57 13.16 26.22
CA GLY A 85 -8.51 13.09 25.10
C GLY A 85 -7.92 12.39 23.88
N THR A 86 -6.68 12.72 23.53
CA THR A 86 -5.98 12.08 22.39
C THR A 86 -5.67 10.62 22.69
N ALA A 87 -5.16 10.31 23.88
CA ALA A 87 -4.90 8.92 24.29
C ALA A 87 -6.19 8.08 24.29
N ALA A 88 -7.32 8.65 24.71
CA ALA A 88 -8.61 7.97 24.67
C ALA A 88 -9.05 7.63 23.24
N VAL A 89 -8.86 8.53 22.28
CA VAL A 89 -9.13 8.26 20.85
C VAL A 89 -8.23 7.14 20.32
N MET A 90 -6.94 7.14 20.68
CA MET A 90 -6.00 6.08 20.27
C MET A 90 -6.40 4.71 20.83
N VAL A 91 -6.75 4.65 22.11
CA VAL A 91 -7.26 3.42 22.76
C VAL A 91 -8.56 2.96 22.09
N LEU A 92 -9.48 3.88 21.79
CA LEU A 92 -10.72 3.56 21.08
C LEU A 92 -10.43 2.89 19.73
N ILE A 93 -9.51 3.45 18.93
CA ILE A 93 -9.10 2.86 17.64
C ILE A 93 -8.55 1.44 17.84
N LEU A 94 -7.68 1.22 18.83
CA LEU A 94 -7.14 -0.11 19.14
C LEU A 94 -8.23 -1.11 19.53
N VAL A 95 -9.21 -0.69 20.33
CA VAL A 95 -10.34 -1.53 20.74
C VAL A 95 -11.25 -1.85 19.56
N LEU A 96 -11.58 -0.86 18.73
CA LEU A 96 -12.37 -1.06 17.52
C LEU A 96 -11.68 -2.00 16.54
N ASP A 97 -10.38 -1.83 16.37
CA ASP A 97 -9.55 -2.70 15.56
C ASP A 97 -9.54 -4.15 16.07
N TRP A 98 -9.31 -4.37 17.36
CA TRP A 98 -9.37 -5.70 17.98
C TRP A 98 -10.76 -6.33 17.82
N ARG A 99 -11.83 -5.56 18.05
CA ARG A 99 -13.22 -6.00 17.88
C ARG A 99 -13.51 -6.39 16.42
N ARG A 100 -13.06 -5.58 15.46
CA ARG A 100 -13.22 -5.85 14.01
C ARG A 100 -12.57 -7.18 13.64
N ARG A 101 -11.33 -7.40 14.06
CA ARG A 101 -10.59 -8.64 13.77
C ARG A 101 -11.21 -9.87 14.42
N ARG A 102 -11.63 -9.76 15.69
CA ARG A 102 -12.29 -10.85 16.41
C ARG A 102 -13.62 -11.27 15.76
N ASN A 103 -14.27 -10.35 15.07
CA ASN A 103 -15.54 -10.57 14.38
C ASN A 103 -15.40 -10.64 12.85
N ALA A 104 -14.19 -10.78 12.30
CA ALA A 104 -13.99 -10.76 10.85
C ALA A 104 -14.76 -11.87 10.13
N TRP A 105 -14.95 -13.02 10.77
CA TRP A 105 -15.75 -14.14 10.27
C TRP A 105 -17.26 -13.89 10.23
N ARG A 106 -17.74 -12.80 10.85
CA ARG A 106 -19.15 -12.37 10.82
C ARG A 106 -19.42 -11.29 9.77
N ALA A 107 -18.38 -10.75 9.13
CA ALA A 107 -18.55 -9.80 8.05
C ALA A 107 -19.05 -10.57 6.82
N LYS A 108 -20.22 -10.20 6.32
CA LYS A 108 -20.86 -10.76 5.13
C LYS A 108 -20.70 -9.80 3.97
#